data_AF-A0A6G0SL32-F1
#
_entry.id   AF-A0A6G0SL32-F1
#
_cell.length_a   1.000
_cell.length_b   1.000
_cell.length_c   1.000
_cell.angle_alpha   90.00
_cell.angle_beta   90.00
_cell.angle_gamma   90.00
#
_symmetry.space_group_name_H-M   'P 1'
#
loop_
_entity.id
_entity.type
_entity.pdbx_description
1 polymer ?
#
loop_
_entity_poly.entity_id
_entity_poly.type
_entity_poly.pdbx_seq_one_letter_code
_entity_poly.pdbx_strand_id
1 'polypeptide(L)'
;MNRVTAVMTLQVDKKLSKPEDYPAWLLRVLTGLNVSNMDLLVIGQVPFDDNWSYSTKQCWLGSSRKANGLLVSTISDEFLLGYQDVVNLADPIALWRVLKEDFGQGREVNTVLIWERLYGRILRPDEPEREYIADLLKMQRELAENNVTPSLTRVWLRSC
;
A
#
# COMPACT_ATOMS: atom_id res chain seq x y z
N MET A 1 26.30 20.49 -6.42
CA MET A 1 25.34 19.91 -5.46
C MET A 1 24.55 18.84 -6.21
N ASN A 2 24.99 17.59 -6.14
CA ASN A 2 24.32 16.49 -6.86
C ASN A 2 23.22 15.92 -5.97
N ARG A 3 21.95 16.17 -6.31
CA ARG A 3 20.82 15.45 -5.73
C ARG A 3 20.86 14.03 -6.28
N VAL A 4 21.41 13.11 -5.50
CA VAL A 4 21.20 11.68 -5.73
C VAL A 4 19.72 11.42 -5.49
N THR A 5 18.94 11.40 -6.57
CA THR A 5 17.56 10.94 -6.54
C THR A 5 17.64 9.42 -6.44
N ALA A 6 17.68 8.90 -5.23
CA ALA A 6 17.58 7.47 -5.01
C ALA A 6 16.18 7.03 -5.44
N VAL A 7 16.05 6.59 -6.69
CA VAL A 7 14.93 5.78 -7.11
C VAL A 7 15.09 4.46 -6.38
N MET A 8 14.46 4.33 -5.20
CA MET A 8 14.29 3.02 -4.60
C MET A 8 13.31 2.26 -5.49
N THR A 9 13.84 1.54 -6.47
CA THR A 9 13.17 0.36 -7.01
C THR A 9 13.09 -0.62 -5.87
N LEU A 10 11.99 -0.56 -5.11
CA LEU A 10 11.56 -1.66 -4.27
C LEU A 10 11.33 -2.81 -5.25
N GLN A 11 12.36 -3.64 -5.46
CA GLN A 11 12.15 -4.90 -6.16
C GLN A 11 11.22 -5.69 -5.26
N VAL A 12 9.94 -5.71 -5.62
CA VAL A 12 8.98 -6.62 -5.01
C VAL A 12 9.31 -7.98 -5.60
N ASP A 13 10.39 -8.59 -5.14
CA ASP A 13 10.99 -9.81 -5.71
C ASP A 13 9.99 -10.97 -5.85
N LYS A 14 8.91 -10.91 -5.08
CA LYS A 14 7.79 -11.84 -5.15
C LYS A 14 6.50 -11.11 -5.57
N LYS A 15 6.12 -11.24 -6.83
CA LYS A 15 4.87 -10.69 -7.40
C LYS A 15 3.63 -11.38 -6.82
N LEU A 16 2.45 -10.78 -7.00
CA LEU A 16 1.17 -11.46 -6.83
C LEU A 16 0.96 -12.42 -8.01
N SER A 17 1.00 -13.71 -7.74
CA SER A 17 0.84 -14.78 -8.74
C SER A 17 -0.27 -15.77 -8.43
N LYS A 18 -0.75 -15.78 -7.18
CA LYS A 18 -1.83 -16.64 -6.72
C LYS A 18 -2.52 -16.01 -5.51
N PRO A 19 -3.78 -16.36 -5.20
CA PRO A 19 -4.53 -15.75 -4.12
C PRO A 19 -3.84 -15.81 -2.75
N GLU A 20 -3.10 -16.88 -2.45
CA GLU A 20 -2.44 -17.07 -1.16
C GLU A 20 -1.27 -16.10 -0.93
N ASP A 21 -0.73 -15.50 -2.00
CA ASP A 21 0.32 -14.49 -1.89
C ASP A 21 -0.24 -13.11 -1.48
N TYR A 22 -1.56 -12.92 -1.53
CA TYR A 22 -2.22 -11.63 -1.35
C TYR A 22 -1.87 -10.93 -0.03
N PRO A 23 -1.93 -11.55 1.17
CA PRO A 23 -1.62 -10.84 2.42
C PRO A 23 -0.18 -10.33 2.48
N ALA A 24 0.78 -11.15 2.04
CA ALA A 24 2.19 -10.77 2.02
C ALA A 24 2.52 -9.78 0.91
N TRP A 25 1.84 -9.87 -0.24
CA TRP A 25 1.93 -8.90 -1.33
C TRP A 25 1.38 -7.53 -0.91
N LEU A 26 0.20 -7.52 -0.29
CA LEU A 26 -0.49 -6.31 0.17
C LEU A 26 0.40 -5.47 1.08
N LEU A 27 1.01 -6.09 2.09
CA LEU A 27 1.91 -5.41 3.03
C LEU A 27 3.10 -4.74 2.30
N ARG A 28 3.70 -5.42 1.33
CA ARG A 28 4.86 -4.92 0.58
C ARG A 28 4.49 -3.78 -0.35
N VAL A 29 3.36 -3.91 -1.05
CA VAL A 29 2.85 -2.85 -1.94
C VAL A 29 2.47 -1.61 -1.15
N LEU A 30 1.74 -1.73 -0.04
CA LEU A 30 1.40 -0.60 0.82
C LEU A 30 2.66 0.08 1.37
N THR A 31 3.67 -0.69 1.75
CA THR A 31 4.95 -0.13 2.20
C THR A 31 5.61 0.69 1.10
N GLY A 32 5.69 0.16 -0.12
CA GLY A 32 6.27 0.88 -1.26
C GLY A 32 5.48 2.12 -1.68
N LEU A 33 4.16 2.05 -1.65
CA LEU A 33 3.29 3.20 -1.91
C LEU A 33 3.44 4.27 -0.83
N ASN A 34 3.54 3.90 0.45
CA ASN A 34 3.73 4.82 1.56
C ASN A 34 5.08 5.54 1.48
N VAL A 35 6.18 4.82 1.17
CA VAL A 35 7.50 5.43 0.93
C VAL A 35 7.45 6.46 -0.20
N SER A 36 6.59 6.22 -1.19
CA SER A 36 6.37 7.12 -2.33
C SER A 36 5.26 8.16 -2.10
N ASN A 37 4.63 8.19 -0.93
CA ASN A 37 3.46 9.02 -0.60
C ASN A 37 2.26 8.88 -1.56
N MET A 38 2.03 7.67 -2.10
CA MET A 38 0.93 7.36 -3.02
C MET A 38 -0.13 6.43 -2.42
N ASP A 39 0.08 5.94 -1.21
CA ASP A 39 -0.81 4.99 -0.52
C ASP A 39 -2.22 5.55 -0.35
N LEU A 40 -2.36 6.78 0.14
CA LEU A 40 -3.66 7.44 0.33
C LEU A 40 -4.41 7.67 -1.00
N LEU A 41 -3.69 7.86 -2.10
CA LEU A 41 -4.29 7.97 -3.44
C LEU A 41 -4.85 6.61 -3.86
N VAL A 42 -4.04 5.55 -3.78
CA VAL A 42 -4.43 4.21 -4.25
C VAL A 42 -5.62 3.64 -3.47
N ILE A 43 -5.66 3.86 -2.15
CA ILE A 43 -6.81 3.44 -1.32
C ILE A 43 -8.05 4.32 -1.51
N GLY A 44 -7.98 5.35 -2.36
CA GLY A 44 -9.11 6.23 -2.71
C GLY A 44 -9.43 7.32 -1.69
N GLN A 45 -8.56 7.59 -0.71
CA GLN A 45 -8.76 8.68 0.26
C GLN A 45 -8.43 10.07 -0.29
N VAL A 46 -7.76 10.14 -1.45
CA VAL A 46 -7.49 11.38 -2.18
C VAL A 46 -8.16 11.29 -3.56
N PRO A 47 -9.50 11.42 -3.63
CA PRO A 47 -10.20 11.41 -4.91
C PRO A 47 -9.78 12.61 -5.77
N PHE A 48 -9.86 12.44 -7.10
CA PHE A 48 -9.67 13.55 -8.01
C PHE A 48 -10.78 14.59 -7.82
N ASP A 49 -10.42 15.87 -7.82
CA ASP A 49 -11.36 16.98 -7.71
C ASP A 49 -11.23 17.92 -8.92
N ASP A 50 -12.34 18.10 -9.62
CA ASP A 50 -12.42 18.97 -10.78
C ASP A 50 -12.25 20.46 -10.46
N ASN A 51 -12.39 20.87 -9.21
CA ASN A 51 -12.20 22.26 -8.79
C ASN A 51 -10.74 22.60 -8.46
N TRP A 52 -9.84 21.61 -8.48
CA TRP A 52 -8.43 21.84 -8.21
C TRP A 52 -7.77 22.72 -9.26
N SER A 53 -6.74 23.45 -8.81
CA SER A 53 -5.85 24.17 -9.71
C SER A 53 -5.21 23.21 -10.73
N TYR A 54 -4.86 23.74 -11.91
CA TYR A 54 -4.23 22.94 -12.96
C TYR A 54 -2.98 22.19 -12.47
N SER A 55 -2.12 22.85 -11.69
CA SER A 55 -0.90 22.23 -11.14
C SER A 55 -1.22 21.08 -10.18
N THR A 56 -2.22 21.25 -9.31
CA THR A 56 -2.69 20.19 -8.41
C THR A 56 -3.24 19.00 -9.20
N LYS A 57 -4.05 19.25 -10.24
CA LYS A 57 -4.56 18.18 -11.13
C LYS A 57 -3.44 17.42 -11.82
N GLN A 58 -2.45 18.13 -12.39
CA GLN A 58 -1.32 17.49 -13.04
C GLN A 58 -0.47 16.68 -12.05
N CYS A 59 -0.30 17.16 -10.82
CA CYS A 59 0.43 16.42 -9.80
C CYS A 59 -0.33 15.14 -9.41
N TRP A 60 -1.65 15.21 -9.19
CA TRP A 60 -2.47 14.03 -8.92
C TRP A 60 -2.42 13.03 -10.07
N LEU A 61 -2.57 13.46 -11.33
CA LEU A 61 -2.49 12.60 -12.50
C LEU A 61 -1.12 11.95 -12.64
N GLY A 62 -0.04 12.71 -12.37
CA GLY A 62 1.32 12.19 -12.37
C GLY A 62 1.52 11.10 -11.31
N SER A 63 1.05 11.33 -10.08
CA SER A 63 1.10 10.35 -8.99
C SER A 63 0.23 9.13 -9.29
N SER A 64 -0.96 9.31 -9.85
CA SER A 64 -1.86 8.22 -10.25
C SER A 64 -1.19 7.30 -11.29
N ARG A 65 -0.56 7.86 -12.33
CA ARG A 65 0.18 7.06 -13.33
C ARG A 65 1.35 6.29 -12.72
N LYS A 66 2.11 6.92 -11.81
CA LYS A 66 3.22 6.26 -11.10
C LYS A 66 2.72 5.13 -10.21
N ALA A 67 1.63 5.35 -9.48
CA ALA A 67 1.01 4.35 -8.63
C ALA A 67 0.49 3.16 -9.46
N ASN A 68 -0.15 3.42 -10.60
CA ASN A 68 -0.60 2.37 -11.51
C ASN A 68 0.57 1.55 -12.04
N GLY A 69 1.63 2.20 -12.53
CA GLY A 69 2.84 1.51 -12.98
C GLY A 69 3.48 0.65 -11.89
N LEU A 70 3.52 1.15 -10.64
CA LEU A 70 4.00 0.38 -9.50
C LEU A 70 3.10 -0.83 -9.24
N LEU A 71 1.79 -0.64 -9.09
CA LEU A 71 0.85 -1.74 -8.81
C LEU A 71 0.95 -2.85 -9.86
N VAL A 72 0.84 -2.50 -11.14
CA VAL A 72 0.94 -3.44 -12.26
C VAL A 72 2.27 -4.19 -12.23
N SER A 73 3.39 -3.51 -11.95
CA SER A 73 4.71 -4.14 -11.91
C SER A 73 4.86 -5.19 -10.79
N THR A 74 4.04 -5.10 -9.74
CA THR A 74 4.08 -6.02 -8.59
C THR A 74 3.17 -7.24 -8.75
N ILE A 75 2.45 -7.34 -9.86
CA ILE A 75 1.56 -8.46 -10.17
C ILE A 75 2.18 -9.21 -11.37
N SER A 76 2.06 -10.54 -11.37
CA SER A 76 2.54 -11.34 -12.50
C SER A 76 1.63 -11.17 -13.72
N ASP A 77 2.22 -11.22 -14.90
CA ASP A 77 1.52 -10.96 -16.16
C ASP A 77 0.37 -11.96 -16.37
N GLU A 78 0.60 -13.22 -16.00
CA GLU A 78 -0.41 -14.29 -16.01
C GLU A 78 -1.61 -13.97 -15.10
N PHE A 79 -1.35 -13.42 -13.92
CA PHE A 79 -2.40 -13.05 -12.97
C PHE A 79 -3.15 -11.78 -13.42
N LEU A 80 -2.45 -10.84 -14.07
CA LEU A 80 -3.04 -9.61 -14.62
C LEU A 80 -4.04 -9.88 -15.75
N LEU A 81 -3.92 -11.00 -16.48
CA LEU A 81 -4.88 -11.37 -17.53
C LEU A 81 -6.32 -11.44 -16.99
N GLY A 82 -6.51 -11.85 -15.74
CA GLY A 82 -7.82 -11.88 -15.09
C GLY A 82 -8.42 -10.49 -14.81
N TYR A 83 -7.62 -9.43 -14.89
CA TYR A 83 -7.99 -8.05 -14.56
C TYR A 83 -7.79 -7.09 -15.74
N GLN A 84 -7.68 -7.61 -16.96
CA GLN A 84 -7.25 -6.84 -18.11
C GLN A 84 -8.16 -5.63 -18.40
N ASP A 85 -9.48 -5.79 -18.21
CA ASP A 85 -10.45 -4.70 -18.35
C ASP A 85 -10.16 -3.53 -17.38
N VAL A 86 -9.78 -3.84 -16.15
CA VAL A 86 -9.45 -2.86 -15.12
C VAL A 86 -8.06 -2.25 -15.36
N VAL A 87 -7.08 -3.05 -15.77
CA VAL A 87 -5.73 -2.58 -16.12
C VAL A 87 -5.77 -1.59 -17.29
N ASN A 88 -6.65 -1.83 -18.28
CA ASN A 88 -6.83 -0.95 -19.43
C ASN A 88 -7.38 0.44 -19.06
N LEU A 89 -8.05 0.58 -17.91
CA LEU A 89 -8.47 1.89 -17.40
C LEU A 89 -7.28 2.75 -16.95
N ALA A 90 -6.12 2.14 -16.70
CA ALA A 90 -4.95 2.76 -16.10
C ALA A 90 -5.27 3.50 -14.78
N ASP A 91 -6.28 3.02 -14.06
CA ASP A 91 -6.74 3.56 -12.78
C ASP A 91 -6.23 2.69 -11.63
N PRO A 92 -5.27 3.17 -10.83
CA PRO A 92 -4.73 2.41 -9.71
C PRO A 92 -5.76 2.16 -8.61
N ILE A 93 -6.77 3.02 -8.46
CA ILE A 93 -7.83 2.91 -7.44
C ILE A 93 -8.77 1.76 -7.83
N ALA A 94 -9.14 1.67 -9.10
CA ALA A 94 -9.98 0.59 -9.61
C ALA A 94 -9.29 -0.77 -9.46
N LEU A 95 -8.01 -0.87 -9.86
CA LEU A 95 -7.23 -2.10 -9.72
C LEU A 95 -7.04 -2.50 -8.25
N TRP A 96 -6.77 -1.53 -7.37
CA TRP A 96 -6.68 -1.78 -5.94
C TRP A 96 -7.98 -2.33 -5.34
N ARG A 97 -9.11 -1.71 -5.70
CA ARG A 97 -10.42 -2.08 -5.19
C ARG A 97 -10.80 -3.50 -5.56
N VAL A 98 -10.67 -3.88 -6.83
CA VAL A 98 -11.07 -5.22 -7.29
C VAL A 98 -10.21 -6.31 -6.63
N LEU A 99 -8.90 -6.10 -6.52
CA LEU A 99 -8.01 -7.04 -5.83
C LEU A 99 -8.36 -7.17 -4.34
N LYS A 100 -8.78 -6.07 -3.72
CA LYS A 100 -9.26 -6.08 -2.32
C LYS A 100 -10.60 -6.78 -2.16
N GLU A 101 -11.51 -6.63 -3.10
CA GLU A 101 -12.80 -7.33 -3.07
C GLU A 101 -12.63 -8.84 -3.26
N ASP A 102 -11.76 -9.25 -4.17
CA ASP A 102 -11.56 -10.66 -4.53
C ASP A 102 -10.75 -11.44 -3.48
N PHE A 103 -9.82 -10.79 -2.77
CA PHE A 103 -8.89 -11.48 -1.85
C PHE A 103 -8.85 -10.93 -0.43
N GLY A 104 -9.49 -9.79 -0.16
CA GLY A 104 -9.37 -9.06 1.09
C GLY A 104 -10.34 -9.47 2.20
N GLN A 105 -11.15 -10.52 2.02
CA GLN A 105 -12.09 -10.99 3.05
C GLN A 105 -11.39 -11.85 4.12
N GLY A 106 -10.86 -11.19 5.15
CA GLY A 106 -10.51 -11.75 6.46
C GLY A 106 -11.31 -11.02 7.56
N ARG A 107 -11.70 -11.75 8.63
CA ARG A 107 -12.55 -11.30 9.77
C ARG A 107 -12.32 -9.84 10.19
N GLU A 108 -13.37 -9.04 10.36
CA GLU A 108 -13.29 -7.68 10.94
C GLU A 108 -12.56 -7.68 12.30
N VAL A 109 -11.29 -7.27 12.29
CA VAL A 109 -10.48 -6.97 13.47
C VAL A 109 -10.38 -5.46 13.61
N ASN A 110 -10.49 -4.97 14.85
CA ASN A 110 -10.32 -3.54 15.16
C ASN A 110 -8.84 -3.12 14.99
N THR A 111 -8.52 -2.62 13.81
CA THR A 111 -7.16 -2.28 13.37
C THR A 111 -6.55 -1.08 14.11
N VAL A 112 -7.36 -0.17 14.65
CA VAL A 112 -6.89 0.97 15.44
C VAL A 112 -6.19 0.48 16.70
N LEU A 113 -6.76 -0.50 17.40
CA LEU A 113 -6.15 -1.10 18.60
C LEU A 113 -4.87 -1.89 18.29
N ILE A 114 -4.77 -2.49 17.11
CA ILE A 114 -3.55 -3.18 16.69
C ILE A 114 -2.45 -2.18 16.38
N TRP A 115 -2.77 -1.05 15.71
CA TRP A 115 -1.82 0.03 15.48
C TRP A 115 -1.31 0.65 16.79
N GLU A 116 -2.19 0.94 17.74
CA GLU A 116 -1.80 1.43 19.07
C GLU A 116 -0.87 0.44 19.80
N ARG A 117 -1.16 -0.86 19.73
CA ARG A 117 -0.25 -1.87 20.28
C ARG A 117 1.08 -1.93 19.54
N LEU A 118 1.07 -1.89 18.22
CA LEU A 118 2.28 -2.00 17.41
C LEU A 118 3.23 -0.82 17.68
N TYR A 119 2.71 0.40 17.70
CA TYR A 119 3.50 1.60 18.01
C TYR A 119 3.87 1.73 19.49
N GLY A 120 3.04 1.18 20.39
CA GLY A 120 3.33 1.15 21.84
C GLY A 120 4.19 -0.03 22.28
N ARG A 121 4.54 -0.96 21.38
CA ARG A 121 5.28 -2.16 21.74
C ARG A 121 6.77 -1.84 21.90
N ILE A 122 7.27 -2.04 23.10
CA ILE A 122 8.69 -1.94 23.45
C ILE A 122 9.14 -3.31 23.95
N LEU A 123 10.34 -3.75 23.53
CA LEU A 123 10.96 -4.98 24.02
C LEU A 123 11.18 -4.85 25.53
N ARG A 124 10.60 -5.76 26.30
CA ARG A 124 10.78 -5.73 27.76
C ARG A 124 12.15 -6.31 28.15
N PRO A 125 12.75 -5.85 29.26
CA PRO A 125 14.08 -6.31 29.68
C PRO A 125 14.17 -7.83 29.93
N ASP A 126 13.04 -8.46 30.24
CA ASP A 126 12.88 -9.88 30.57
C ASP A 126 12.25 -10.71 29.44
N GLU A 127 11.97 -10.09 28.30
CA GLU A 127 11.34 -10.74 27.15
C GLU A 127 12.39 -11.25 26.15
N PRO A 128 12.29 -12.51 25.67
CA PRO A 128 13.13 -13.00 24.58
C PRO A 128 12.87 -12.23 23.28
N GLU A 129 13.91 -11.75 22.60
CA GLU A 129 13.81 -11.01 21.33
C GLU A 129 12.95 -11.71 20.28
N ARG A 130 13.01 -13.05 20.22
CA ARG A 130 12.23 -13.87 19.29
C ARG A 130 10.71 -13.72 19.50
N GLU A 131 10.27 -13.57 20.75
CA GLU A 131 8.86 -13.47 21.13
C GLU A 131 8.34 -12.07 20.80
N TYR A 132 9.15 -11.05 21.06
CA TYR A 132 8.89 -9.68 20.63
C TYR A 132 8.73 -9.56 19.11
N ILE A 133 9.68 -10.13 18.35
CA ILE A 133 9.61 -10.11 16.88
C ILE A 133 8.39 -10.90 16.37
N ALA A 134 8.08 -12.04 16.97
CA ALA A 134 6.90 -12.83 16.60
C ALA A 134 5.59 -12.06 16.82
N ASP A 135 5.47 -11.33 17.94
CA ASP A 135 4.32 -10.48 18.25
C ASP A 135 4.16 -9.33 17.26
N LEU A 136 5.26 -8.65 16.88
CA LEU A 136 5.23 -7.60 15.86
C LEU A 136 4.77 -8.14 14.50
N LEU A 137 5.30 -9.29 14.08
CA LEU A 137 4.94 -9.94 12.82
C LEU A 137 3.50 -10.46 12.83
N LYS A 138 2.96 -10.81 13.99
CA LYS A 138 1.56 -11.21 14.16
C LYS A 138 0.64 -10.00 14.00
N MET A 139 0.91 -8.89 14.69
CA MET A 139 0.13 -7.65 14.56
C MET A 139 0.19 -7.07 13.14
N GLN A 140 1.35 -7.14 12.47
CA GLN A 140 1.47 -6.75 11.07
C GLN A 140 0.65 -7.65 10.14
N ARG A 141 0.58 -8.97 10.42
CA ARG A 141 -0.30 -9.89 9.69
C ARG A 141 -1.77 -9.56 9.90
N GLU A 142 -2.19 -9.35 11.14
CA GLU A 142 -3.57 -8.99 11.47
C GLU A 142 -3.97 -7.65 10.82
N LEU A 143 -3.07 -6.67 10.75
CA LEU A 143 -3.31 -5.41 10.02
C LEU A 143 -3.40 -5.61 8.50
N ALA A 144 -2.54 -6.47 7.94
CA ALA A 144 -2.57 -6.80 6.51
C ALA A 144 -3.86 -7.57 6.14
N GLU A 145 -4.31 -8.49 6.99
CA GLU A 145 -5.54 -9.26 6.81
C GLU A 145 -6.81 -8.40 6.91
N ASN A 146 -6.72 -7.20 7.50
CA ASN A 146 -7.87 -6.32 7.79
C ASN A 146 -7.94 -5.02 7.00
N ASN A 147 -7.06 -4.82 6.01
CA ASN A 147 -7.16 -3.75 5.03
C ASN A 147 -7.33 -2.31 5.60
N VAL A 148 -6.59 -1.94 6.64
CA VAL A 148 -6.53 -0.54 7.12
C VAL A 148 -5.09 -0.04 7.23
N THR A 149 -4.72 0.86 6.31
CA THR A 149 -3.61 1.80 6.48
C THR A 149 -4.03 2.90 7.48
N PRO A 150 -3.12 3.34 8.37
CA PRO A 150 -3.42 4.35 9.38
C PRO A 150 -3.66 5.70 8.72
N SER A 151 -4.76 6.36 9.12
CA SER A 151 -4.96 7.78 8.89
C SER A 151 -3.95 8.58 9.71
N LEU A 152 -2.74 8.75 9.17
CA LEU A 152 -1.87 9.84 9.56
C LEU A 152 -2.00 10.90 8.49
N THR A 153 -2.67 12.00 8.86
CA THR A 153 -2.80 13.23 8.10
C THR A 153 -1.43 13.65 7.55
N ARG A 154 -1.12 13.26 6.30
CA ARG A 154 0.09 13.70 5.60
C ARG A 154 -0.28 14.79 4.61
N VAL A 155 0.41 15.92 4.77
CA VAL A 155 0.34 17.07 3.88
C VAL A 155 0.94 16.66 2.52
N TRP A 156 0.04 16.37 1.56
CA TRP A 156 0.32 15.95 0.19
C TRP A 156 1.11 16.97 -0.65
N LEU A 157 1.31 18.19 -0.15
CA LEU A 157 1.75 19.35 -0.94
C LEU A 157 3.27 19.61 -0.98
N ARG A 158 4.13 18.67 -0.53
CA ARG A 158 5.58 18.95 -0.42
C ARG A 158 6.48 18.33 -1.50
N SER A 159 5.95 17.63 -2.49
CA SER A 159 6.82 16.97 -3.50
C SER A 159 6.31 16.99 -4.93
N CYS A 160 5.36 17.88 -5.23
CA CYS A 160 5.43 18.65 -6.46
C CYS A 160 6.24 19.92 -6.13
#